data_AF-N4XRZ6-F1
#
_entry.id   AF-N4XRZ6-F1
#
_cell.length_a   1.000
_cell.length_b   1.000
_cell.length_c   1.000
_cell.angle_alpha   90.00
_cell.angle_beta   90.00
_cell.angle_gamma   90.00
#
_symmetry.space_group_name_H-M   'P 1'
#
loop_
_entity.id
_entity.type
_entity.pdbx_description
1 polymer ?
#
loop_
_entity_poly.entity_id
_entity_poly.type
_entity_poly.pdbx_seq_one_letter_code
_entity_poly.pdbx_strand_id
1 'polypeptide(L)'
;MCDTWNAFGGFLGGRCYWPPLRQIKRQTVQKAVLEAFVALSLGANIIQFVEFSGKLFTKARQAHRSEDGATQEYTDLESTLERLKVLKDDLISSASTVSRSHGIRLLPSTLEEYFLHILSTTDETYSERAAETFEIALKAIEPLSLFTYSYIDEEDPQYGINAEIKELWRHEIIHRLQTMKRRLNARCNGLLEMTIDRRDGDERERLRKIIDDPEDASVVIDIIDKTIIFDSFKVDFLHRTVRDFLNTEDIRRTIRQNIKTDFQPTSAICRAFLAQIKALPPSFPARLQGYCSLVGQMVHGILSHARVSDEESQTPGNTDAG
;
A
#
# COMPACT_ATOMS: atom_id res chain seq x y z
N MET A 1 -4.14 11.12 60.55
CA MET A 1 -4.49 10.24 59.42
C MET A 1 -3.52 10.55 58.30
N CYS A 2 -2.51 9.76 57.93
CA CYS A 2 -2.02 8.44 58.34
C CYS A 2 -0.47 8.52 58.17
N ASP A 3 0.34 8.21 59.17
CA ASP A 3 0.84 6.87 59.51
C ASP A 3 1.45 6.06 58.36
N THR A 4 2.75 5.78 58.58
CA THR A 4 3.50 4.54 58.31
C THR A 4 3.73 4.11 56.86
N TRP A 5 4.98 4.25 56.39
CA TRP A 5 5.73 3.19 55.71
C TRP A 5 7.22 3.29 56.09
N ASN A 6 7.50 2.94 57.35
CA ASN A 6 8.80 2.40 57.76
C ASN A 6 8.74 0.88 57.50
N ALA A 7 9.18 0.43 56.33
CA ALA A 7 9.48 -0.98 56.11
C ALA A 7 10.41 -1.10 54.90
N PHE A 8 11.69 -1.28 55.20
CA PHE A 8 12.77 -1.97 54.45
C PHE A 8 14.11 -1.27 54.69
N GLY A 9 14.53 -1.29 55.95
CA GLY A 9 15.94 -1.23 56.30
C GLY A 9 16.51 -2.64 56.17
N GLY A 10 17.36 -2.85 55.17
CA GLY A 10 18.12 -4.09 55.04
C GLY A 10 19.01 -4.11 53.81
N PHE A 11 20.32 -4.06 54.04
CA PHE A 11 21.39 -4.49 53.14
C PHE A 11 21.82 -3.55 51.99
N LEU A 12 22.83 -2.71 52.27
CA LEU A 12 24.22 -2.87 51.77
C LEU A 12 24.98 -1.55 51.96
N GLY A 13 26.15 -1.63 52.59
CA GLY A 13 27.07 -0.51 52.67
C GLY A 13 27.58 -0.12 51.29
N GLY A 14 27.31 1.11 50.88
CA GLY A 14 27.89 1.71 49.68
C GLY A 14 27.88 3.23 49.82
N ARG A 15 29.06 3.84 49.93
CA ARG A 15 29.20 5.30 49.92
C ARG A 15 28.72 5.81 48.56
N CYS A 16 27.62 6.56 48.53
CA CYS A 16 27.18 7.28 47.33
C CYS A 16 28.13 8.46 47.08
N TYR A 17 28.98 8.34 46.06
CA TYR A 17 29.80 9.45 45.56
C TYR A 17 28.97 10.24 44.55
N TRP A 18 28.54 11.45 44.91
CA TRP A 18 27.85 12.36 43.98
C TRP A 18 28.90 13.24 43.28
N PRO A 19 29.03 13.23 41.94
CA PRO A 19 30.00 14.07 41.24
C PRO A 19 29.56 15.54 41.25
N PRO A 20 30.49 16.50 41.39
CA PRO A 20 30.14 17.91 41.55
C PRO A 20 29.40 18.47 40.33
N LEU A 21 28.24 19.09 40.56
CA LEU A 21 27.28 19.64 39.57
C LEU A 21 27.90 20.54 38.47
N ARG A 22 29.09 21.10 38.70
CA ARG A 22 29.84 21.88 37.69
C ARG A 22 30.39 21.03 36.54
N GLN A 23 30.73 19.76 36.77
CA GLN A 23 31.17 18.85 35.71
C GLN A 23 30.02 18.43 34.80
N ILE A 24 28.83 18.20 35.37
CA ILE A 24 27.64 17.76 34.62
C ILE A 24 27.21 18.84 33.62
N LYS A 25 27.11 20.11 34.04
CA LYS A 25 26.77 21.20 33.11
C LYS A 25 27.78 21.36 31.96
N ARG A 26 29.07 21.17 32.21
CA ARG A 26 30.12 21.29 31.18
C ARG A 26 30.04 20.14 30.16
N GLN A 27 29.78 18.92 30.63
CA GLN A 27 29.59 17.74 29.78
C GLN A 27 28.30 17.81 28.95
N THR A 28 27.19 18.30 29.53
CA THR A 28 25.93 18.45 28.79
C THR A 28 26.04 19.49 27.68
N VAL A 29 26.72 20.62 27.94
CA VAL A 29 26.97 21.66 26.93
C VAL A 29 27.93 21.16 25.84
N GLN A 30 29.02 20.47 26.20
CA GLN A 30 29.92 19.88 25.20
C GLN A 30 29.25 18.83 24.32
N LYS A 31 28.35 18.01 24.89
CA LYS A 31 27.58 17.02 24.14
C LYS A 31 26.63 17.68 23.14
N ALA A 32 25.87 18.68 23.58
CA ALA A 32 24.96 19.43 22.70
C ALA A 32 25.70 20.18 21.58
N VAL A 33 26.88 20.74 21.87
CA VAL A 33 27.73 21.40 20.87
C VAL A 33 28.26 20.38 19.85
N LEU A 34 28.69 19.19 20.28
CA LEU A 34 29.16 18.14 19.37
C LEU A 34 28.04 17.62 18.47
N GLU A 35 26.84 17.40 19.02
CA GLU A 35 25.65 17.00 18.26
C GLU A 35 25.27 18.05 17.21
N ALA A 36 25.37 19.34 17.55
CA ALA A 36 25.14 20.43 16.60
C ALA A 36 26.17 20.45 15.45
N PHE A 37 27.45 20.20 15.73
CA PHE A 37 28.48 20.10 14.69
C PHE A 37 28.29 18.87 13.79
N VAL A 38 27.86 17.72 14.34
CA VAL A 38 27.53 16.53 13.55
C VAL A 38 26.35 16.81 12.62
N ALA A 39 25.29 17.43 13.13
CA ALA A 39 24.13 17.81 12.32
C ALA A 39 24.48 18.82 11.21
N LEU A 40 25.31 19.83 11.53
CA LEU A 40 25.84 20.79 10.54
C LEU A 40 26.69 20.10 9.47
N SER A 41 27.56 19.15 9.84
CA SER A 41 28.39 18.40 8.89
C SER A 41 27.55 17.52 7.97
N LEU A 42 26.51 16.88 8.50
CA LEU A 42 25.58 16.06 7.74
C LEU A 42 24.76 16.92 6.77
N GLY A 43 24.24 18.05 7.25
CA GLY A 43 23.52 19.02 6.43
C GLY A 43 24.37 19.58 5.29
N ALA A 44 25.63 19.91 5.56
CA ALA A 44 26.57 20.39 4.54
C ALA A 44 26.85 19.32 3.47
N ASN A 45 27.01 18.04 3.86
CA ASN A 45 27.20 16.94 2.92
C ASN A 45 25.97 16.69 2.05
N ILE A 46 24.76 16.79 2.61
CA ILE A 46 23.51 16.63 1.86
C ILE A 46 23.38 17.74 0.82
N ILE A 47 23.66 19.00 1.21
CA ILE A 47 23.61 20.14 0.29
C ILE A 47 24.64 19.98 -0.83
N GLN A 48 25.87 19.56 -0.52
CA GLN A 48 26.89 19.27 -1.53
C GLN A 48 26.49 18.16 -2.49
N PHE A 49 25.87 17.09 -1.99
CA PHE A 49 25.40 15.98 -2.82
C PHE A 49 24.30 16.44 -3.78
N VAL A 50 23.32 17.20 -3.29
CA VAL A 50 22.22 17.74 -4.13
C VAL A 50 22.77 18.71 -5.18
N GLU A 51 23.72 19.58 -4.83
CA GLU A 51 24.37 20.49 -5.77
C GLU A 51 25.18 19.73 -6.83
N PHE A 52 25.91 18.68 -6.42
CA PHE A 52 26.65 17.81 -7.32
C PHE A 52 25.73 17.03 -8.27
N SER A 53 24.66 16.42 -7.76
CA SER A 53 23.64 15.76 -8.59
C SER A 53 22.99 16.73 -9.57
N GLY A 54 22.69 17.96 -9.15
CA GLY A 54 22.17 19.01 -10.02
C GLY A 54 23.13 19.34 -11.18
N LYS A 55 24.43 19.48 -10.90
CA LYS A 55 25.50 19.68 -11.90
C LYS A 55 25.70 18.45 -12.79
N LEU A 56 25.58 17.24 -12.25
CA LEU A 56 25.69 15.99 -13.00
C LEU A 56 24.53 15.84 -13.97
N PHE A 57 23.29 16.09 -13.53
CA PHE A 57 22.10 16.03 -14.38
C PHE A 57 22.09 17.14 -15.43
N THR A 58 22.56 18.35 -15.13
CA THR A 58 22.71 19.40 -16.15
C THR A 58 23.79 19.07 -17.16
N LYS A 59 24.93 18.51 -16.75
CA LYS A 59 25.95 18.00 -17.67
C LYS A 59 25.48 16.81 -18.50
N ALA A 60 24.77 15.86 -17.89
CA ALA A 60 24.18 14.71 -18.58
C ALA A 60 23.09 15.16 -19.56
N ARG A 61 22.29 16.17 -19.21
CA ARG A 61 21.28 16.77 -20.09
C ARG A 61 21.90 17.60 -21.21
N GLN A 62 23.04 18.25 -20.98
CA GLN A 62 23.85 18.87 -22.03
C GLN A 62 24.46 17.83 -22.95
N ALA A 63 25.02 16.73 -22.42
CA ALA A 63 25.53 15.61 -23.20
C ALA A 63 24.43 14.91 -24.01
N HIS A 64 23.24 14.74 -23.45
CA HIS A 64 22.07 14.18 -24.15
C HIS A 64 21.53 15.14 -25.22
N ARG A 65 21.73 16.46 -25.09
CA ARG A 65 21.35 17.44 -26.12
C ARG A 65 22.45 17.71 -27.14
N SER A 66 23.65 17.19 -26.93
CA SER A 66 24.75 17.23 -27.89
C SER A 66 24.77 15.91 -28.67
N GLU A 67 23.79 15.72 -29.55
CA GLU A 67 23.99 14.83 -30.69
C GLU A 67 25.08 15.45 -31.57
N ASP A 68 26.32 14.97 -31.41
CA ASP A 68 27.19 14.63 -32.54
C ASP A 68 28.44 13.92 -32.02
N GLY A 69 28.48 12.59 -32.18
CA GLY A 69 29.70 11.84 -31.89
C GLY A 69 29.55 10.33 -31.65
N ALA A 70 29.34 9.59 -32.75
CA ALA A 70 29.74 8.19 -32.99
C ALA A 70 28.99 7.05 -32.26
N THR A 71 28.00 6.40 -32.90
CA THR A 71 28.07 5.20 -33.78
C THR A 71 28.78 3.97 -33.19
N GLN A 72 28.02 2.90 -32.84
CA GLN A 72 28.10 1.55 -33.47
C GLN A 72 27.11 0.47 -32.91
N GLU A 73 26.03 0.83 -32.19
CA GLU A 73 25.06 -0.16 -31.67
C GLU A 73 23.60 0.03 -32.15
N TYR A 74 23.28 1.08 -32.90
CA TYR A 74 21.88 1.40 -33.26
C TYR A 74 21.38 0.79 -34.57
N THR A 75 22.23 0.17 -35.38
CA THR A 75 21.81 -0.49 -36.62
C THR A 75 20.98 -1.76 -36.39
N ASP A 76 21.14 -2.41 -35.23
CA ASP A 76 20.38 -3.63 -34.89
C ASP A 76 19.00 -3.33 -34.30
N LEU A 77 18.83 -2.18 -33.65
CA LEU A 77 17.54 -1.80 -33.06
C LEU A 77 16.53 -1.36 -34.13
N GLU A 78 17.00 -0.66 -35.16
CA GLU A 78 16.15 -0.24 -36.28
C GLU A 78 15.78 -1.43 -37.18
N SER A 79 16.72 -2.37 -37.37
CA SER A 79 16.51 -3.68 -38.01
C SER A 79 15.47 -4.54 -37.28
N THR A 80 15.53 -4.58 -35.94
CA THR A 80 14.56 -5.34 -35.14
C THR A 80 13.18 -4.68 -35.10
N LEU A 81 13.12 -3.35 -35.07
CA LEU A 81 11.87 -2.59 -35.20
C LEU A 81 11.18 -2.82 -36.55
N GLU A 82 11.94 -2.87 -37.64
CA GLU A 82 11.34 -3.14 -38.95
C GLU A 82 10.87 -4.59 -39.11
N ARG A 83 11.61 -5.56 -38.56
CA ARG A 83 11.14 -6.95 -38.52
C ARG A 83 9.86 -7.11 -37.70
N LEU A 84 9.72 -6.36 -36.62
CA LEU A 84 8.52 -6.34 -35.77
C LEU A 84 7.30 -5.74 -36.48
N LYS A 85 7.49 -4.71 -37.31
CA LYS A 85 6.41 -4.13 -38.12
C LYS A 85 5.94 -5.09 -39.20
N VAL A 86 6.87 -5.74 -39.91
CA VAL A 86 6.52 -6.74 -40.93
C VAL A 86 5.78 -7.92 -40.31
N LEU A 87 6.24 -8.42 -39.16
CA LEU A 87 5.54 -9.48 -38.42
C LEU A 87 4.14 -9.08 -37.96
N LYS A 88 3.96 -7.83 -37.53
CA LYS A 88 2.65 -7.28 -37.18
C LYS A 88 1.71 -7.27 -38.39
N ASP A 89 2.19 -6.80 -39.54
CA ASP A 89 1.36 -6.66 -40.74
C ASP A 89 1.05 -8.04 -41.37
N ASP A 90 1.96 -9.01 -41.27
CA ASP A 90 1.74 -10.41 -41.64
C ASP A 90 0.74 -11.12 -40.71
N LEU A 91 0.74 -10.81 -39.41
CA LEU A 91 -0.25 -11.33 -38.47
C LEU A 91 -1.65 -10.75 -38.71
N ILE A 92 -1.75 -9.48 -39.10
CA ILE A 92 -3.02 -8.82 -39.44
C ILE A 92 -3.60 -9.37 -40.75
N SER A 93 -2.75 -9.63 -41.75
CA SER A 93 -3.16 -10.19 -43.04
C SER A 93 -3.49 -11.70 -42.96
N SER A 94 -2.79 -12.46 -42.14
CA SER A 94 -3.14 -13.87 -41.87
C SER A 94 -4.40 -14.02 -41.01
N ALA A 95 -4.66 -13.08 -40.08
CA ALA A 95 -5.90 -13.06 -39.30
C ALA A 95 -7.16 -12.78 -40.14
N SER A 96 -7.03 -12.16 -41.32
CA SER A 96 -8.15 -11.87 -42.22
C SER A 96 -8.48 -13.01 -43.19
N THR A 97 -7.59 -13.99 -43.36
CA THR A 97 -7.84 -15.20 -44.20
C THR A 97 -8.41 -16.39 -43.42
N VAL A 98 -8.22 -16.42 -42.10
CA VAL A 98 -8.85 -17.41 -41.19
C VAL A 98 -10.18 -16.87 -40.66
N SER A 99 -11.06 -16.46 -41.58
CA SER A 99 -12.44 -16.07 -41.26
C SER A 99 -13.37 -17.17 -41.73
N ARG A 100 -13.58 -18.19 -40.87
CA ARG A 100 -14.74 -19.10 -40.86
C ARG A 100 -14.65 -20.04 -39.66
N SER A 101 -15.08 -19.55 -38.50
CA SER A 101 -15.86 -20.25 -37.45
C SER A 101 -15.49 -19.77 -36.04
N HIS A 102 -16.41 -19.00 -35.46
CA HIS A 102 -16.60 -18.72 -34.03
C HIS A 102 -15.51 -17.95 -33.26
N GLY A 103 -15.73 -16.63 -33.12
CA GLY A 103 -15.28 -15.88 -31.94
C GLY A 103 -14.03 -15.01 -32.12
N ILE A 104 -13.99 -14.11 -33.11
CA ILE A 104 -12.98 -13.04 -33.13
C ILE A 104 -13.44 -11.90 -32.24
N ARG A 105 -12.68 -11.75 -31.14
CA ARG A 105 -12.59 -10.60 -30.25
C ARG A 105 -12.40 -9.32 -31.08
N LEU A 106 -13.44 -8.50 -31.16
CA LEU A 106 -13.29 -7.09 -31.51
C LEU A 106 -12.47 -6.46 -30.39
N LEU A 107 -11.27 -5.97 -30.70
CA LEU A 107 -10.60 -5.02 -29.80
C LEU A 107 -11.57 -3.83 -29.67
N PRO A 108 -12.03 -3.51 -28.46
CA PRO A 108 -13.05 -2.50 -28.25
C PRO A 108 -12.63 -1.15 -28.84
N SER A 109 -13.57 -0.49 -29.52
CA SER A 109 -13.32 0.78 -30.23
C SER A 109 -13.04 1.94 -29.29
N THR A 110 -13.37 1.78 -28.00
CA THR A 110 -13.14 2.76 -26.95
C THR A 110 -12.55 2.10 -25.69
N LEU A 111 -11.82 2.90 -24.90
CA LEU A 111 -11.24 2.48 -23.61
C LEU A 111 -12.33 2.12 -22.57
N GLU A 112 -13.52 2.70 -22.72
CA GLU A 112 -14.71 2.39 -21.93
C GLU A 112 -15.25 0.99 -22.25
N GLU A 113 -15.41 0.64 -23.53
CA GLU A 113 -15.80 -0.71 -23.94
C GLU A 113 -14.78 -1.78 -23.47
N TYR A 114 -13.49 -1.43 -23.41
CA TYR A 114 -12.45 -2.28 -22.84
C TYR A 114 -12.67 -2.57 -21.35
N PHE A 115 -12.95 -1.53 -20.56
CA PHE A 115 -13.20 -1.72 -19.13
C PHE A 115 -14.54 -2.42 -18.87
N LEU A 116 -15.58 -2.13 -19.64
CA LEU A 116 -16.84 -2.86 -19.58
C LEU A 116 -16.63 -4.34 -19.91
N HIS A 117 -15.81 -4.65 -20.92
CA HIS A 117 -15.46 -6.01 -21.24
C HIS A 117 -14.75 -6.70 -20.07
N ILE A 118 -13.78 -6.03 -19.43
CA ILE A 118 -13.08 -6.55 -18.26
C ILE A 118 -14.03 -6.83 -17.10
N LEU A 119 -14.94 -5.89 -16.80
CA LEU A 119 -15.96 -6.05 -15.74
C LEU A 119 -16.95 -7.18 -16.06
N SER A 120 -17.32 -7.36 -17.33
CA SER A 120 -18.22 -8.43 -17.79
C SER A 120 -17.56 -9.81 -17.84
N THR A 121 -16.22 -9.87 -17.86
CA THR A 121 -15.46 -11.12 -17.92
C THR A 121 -15.28 -11.74 -16.52
N THR A 122 -15.55 -10.97 -15.46
CA THR A 122 -15.57 -11.50 -14.11
C THR A 122 -16.69 -12.53 -13.98
N ASP A 123 -16.35 -13.74 -13.52
CA ASP A 123 -17.29 -14.84 -13.28
C ASP A 123 -18.49 -14.36 -12.44
N GLU A 124 -19.70 -14.83 -12.76
CA GLU A 124 -20.94 -14.46 -12.06
C GLU A 124 -20.82 -14.68 -10.55
N THR A 125 -20.04 -15.69 -10.14
CA THR A 125 -19.72 -16.00 -8.73
C THR A 125 -18.91 -14.91 -8.02
N TYR A 126 -18.11 -14.14 -8.74
CA TYR A 126 -17.25 -13.07 -8.21
C TYR A 126 -17.81 -11.67 -8.44
N SER A 127 -18.88 -11.53 -9.21
CA SER A 127 -19.48 -10.24 -9.60
C SER A 127 -19.80 -9.33 -8.41
N GLU A 128 -20.44 -9.87 -7.36
CA GLU A 128 -20.78 -9.14 -6.15
C GLU A 128 -19.53 -8.74 -5.36
N ARG A 129 -18.62 -9.69 -5.09
CA ARG A 129 -17.39 -9.42 -4.33
C ARG A 129 -16.45 -8.47 -5.05
N ALA A 130 -16.41 -8.51 -6.38
CA ALA A 130 -15.69 -7.54 -7.20
C ALA A 130 -16.30 -6.15 -7.06
N ALA A 131 -17.63 -6.05 -7.13
CA ALA A 131 -18.34 -4.78 -6.96
C ALA A 131 -18.10 -4.16 -5.57
N GLU A 132 -18.19 -4.95 -4.51
CA GLU A 132 -17.83 -4.52 -3.15
C GLU A 132 -16.38 -4.02 -3.08
N THR A 133 -15.44 -4.75 -3.69
CA THR A 133 -14.02 -4.37 -3.73
C THR A 133 -13.80 -3.02 -4.41
N PHE A 134 -14.49 -2.76 -5.53
CA PHE A 134 -14.43 -1.47 -6.21
C PHE A 134 -15.07 -0.34 -5.38
N GLU A 135 -16.24 -0.57 -4.78
CA GLU A 135 -16.87 0.44 -3.91
C GLU A 135 -15.97 0.79 -2.72
N ILE A 136 -15.31 -0.19 -2.08
CA ILE A 136 -14.32 0.05 -1.04
C ILE A 136 -13.18 0.92 -1.58
N ALA A 137 -12.58 0.56 -2.71
CA ALA A 137 -11.45 1.28 -3.28
C ALA A 137 -11.79 2.73 -3.67
N LEU A 138 -13.02 2.95 -4.17
CA LEU A 138 -13.50 4.28 -4.54
C LEU A 138 -13.81 5.14 -3.31
N LYS A 139 -14.32 4.54 -2.24
CA LYS A 139 -14.70 5.22 -0.99
C LYS A 139 -13.51 5.46 -0.05
N ALA A 140 -12.46 4.66 -0.18
CA ALA A 140 -11.27 4.79 0.64
C ALA A 140 -10.63 6.19 0.47
N ILE A 141 -10.36 6.83 1.61
CA ILE A 141 -9.73 8.16 1.66
C ILE A 141 -8.30 8.11 1.09
N GLU A 142 -7.60 7.01 1.35
CA GLU A 142 -6.27 6.70 0.83
C GLU A 142 -6.20 5.21 0.43
N PRO A 143 -5.27 4.81 -0.46
CA PRO A 143 -5.09 3.41 -0.82
C PRO A 143 -4.95 2.52 0.42
N LEU A 144 -5.89 1.58 0.61
CA LEU A 144 -5.87 0.68 1.76
C LEU A 144 -4.83 -0.42 1.56
N SER A 145 -4.33 -0.97 2.66
CA SER A 145 -3.42 -2.11 2.57
C SER A 145 -4.14 -3.36 2.07
N LEU A 146 -3.44 -4.23 1.34
CA LEU A 146 -3.91 -5.55 0.95
C LEU A 146 -4.31 -6.39 2.17
N PHE A 147 -3.65 -6.15 3.31
CA PHE A 147 -4.01 -6.79 4.57
C PHE A 147 -5.38 -6.33 5.07
N THR A 148 -5.72 -5.05 4.91
CA THR A 148 -7.06 -4.52 5.20
C THR A 148 -8.11 -5.23 4.36
N TYR A 149 -7.89 -5.37 3.06
CA TYR A 149 -8.79 -6.13 2.18
C TYR A 149 -8.94 -7.60 2.61
N SER A 150 -7.90 -8.22 3.16
CA SER A 150 -7.98 -9.61 3.65
C SER A 150 -8.94 -9.78 4.83
N TYR A 151 -9.20 -8.74 5.62
CA TYR A 151 -10.21 -8.75 6.68
C TYR A 151 -11.60 -8.36 6.18
N ILE A 152 -11.67 -7.50 5.17
CA ILE A 152 -12.97 -7.16 4.55
C ILE A 152 -13.54 -8.38 3.81
N ASP A 153 -12.67 -9.21 3.24
CA ASP A 153 -13.05 -10.42 2.51
C ASP A 153 -13.41 -11.62 3.40
N GLU A 154 -13.45 -11.44 4.72
CA GLU A 154 -13.94 -12.46 5.65
C GLU A 154 -15.44 -12.72 5.42
N GLU A 155 -15.87 -13.96 5.65
CA GLU A 155 -17.27 -14.35 5.45
C GLU A 155 -18.19 -13.76 6.52
N ASP A 156 -17.71 -13.66 7.77
CA ASP A 156 -18.44 -13.03 8.87
C ASP A 156 -18.30 -11.49 8.80
N PRO A 157 -19.38 -10.72 8.54
CA PRO A 157 -19.31 -9.27 8.50
C PRO A 157 -18.89 -8.65 9.84
N GLN A 158 -19.11 -9.35 10.96
CA GLN A 158 -18.72 -8.93 12.30
C GLN A 158 -17.38 -9.49 12.75
N TYR A 159 -16.63 -10.17 11.87
CA TYR A 159 -15.35 -10.77 12.20
C TYR A 159 -14.44 -9.80 12.97
N GLY A 160 -14.31 -8.55 12.52
CA GLY A 160 -13.46 -7.56 13.21
C GLY A 160 -13.92 -7.19 14.63
N ILE A 161 -15.22 -7.20 14.88
CA ILE A 161 -15.81 -6.92 16.21
C ILE A 161 -15.66 -8.14 17.12
N ASN A 162 -15.84 -9.33 16.57
CA ASN A 162 -15.81 -10.60 17.31
C ASN A 162 -14.40 -11.19 17.46
N ALA A 163 -13.44 -10.73 16.65
CA ALA A 163 -12.07 -11.20 16.70
C ALA A 163 -11.47 -11.02 18.10
N GLU A 164 -10.77 -12.05 18.56
CA GLU A 164 -9.99 -12.01 19.79
C GLU A 164 -8.81 -11.05 19.64
N ILE A 165 -8.39 -10.43 20.75
CA ILE A 165 -7.13 -9.69 20.79
C ILE A 165 -6.01 -10.72 20.87
N LYS A 166 -5.42 -11.04 19.72
CA LYS A 166 -4.42 -12.09 19.59
C LYS A 166 -3.43 -11.76 18.49
N GLU A 167 -2.15 -11.88 18.83
CA GLU A 167 -1.08 -11.71 17.85
C GLU A 167 -1.15 -12.78 16.75
N LEU A 168 -1.13 -12.35 15.49
CA LEU A 168 -0.98 -13.26 14.35
C LEU A 168 0.47 -13.69 14.15
N TRP A 169 0.64 -14.95 13.77
CA TRP A 169 1.93 -15.48 13.35
C TRP A 169 2.30 -14.95 11.96
N ARG A 170 3.60 -14.82 11.67
CA ARG A 170 4.08 -14.29 10.38
C ARG A 170 3.56 -15.07 9.18
N HIS A 171 3.56 -16.40 9.27
CA HIS A 171 3.06 -17.26 8.21
C HIS A 171 1.57 -17.06 7.95
N GLU A 172 0.76 -16.79 8.99
CA GLU A 172 -0.67 -16.49 8.83
C GLU A 172 -0.88 -15.17 8.08
N ILE A 173 -0.09 -14.14 8.41
CA ILE A 173 -0.14 -12.84 7.73
C ILE A 173 0.19 -13.01 6.24
N ILE A 174 1.26 -13.75 5.93
CA ILE A 174 1.71 -13.98 4.55
C ILE A 174 0.67 -14.80 3.78
N HIS A 175 0.13 -15.85 4.37
CA HIS A 175 -0.92 -16.66 3.76
C HIS A 175 -2.16 -15.82 3.44
N ARG A 176 -2.58 -14.94 4.37
CA ARG A 176 -3.67 -13.97 4.13
C ARG A 176 -3.37 -13.05 2.96
N LEU A 177 -2.18 -12.46 2.91
CA LEU A 177 -1.76 -11.56 1.83
C LEU A 177 -1.72 -12.27 0.47
N GLN A 178 -1.14 -13.46 0.39
CA GLN A 178 -1.07 -14.25 -0.84
C GLN A 178 -2.46 -14.63 -1.34
N THR A 179 -3.33 -15.07 -0.42
CA THR A 179 -4.72 -15.42 -0.74
C THR A 179 -5.46 -14.20 -1.26
N MET A 180 -5.35 -13.06 -0.56
CA MET A 180 -6.03 -11.83 -0.95
C MET A 180 -5.49 -11.28 -2.27
N LYS A 181 -4.18 -11.36 -2.55
CA LYS A 181 -3.62 -10.99 -3.85
C LYS A 181 -4.24 -11.80 -4.99
N ARG A 182 -4.33 -13.12 -4.84
CA ARG A 182 -4.95 -13.99 -5.87
C ARG A 182 -6.41 -13.63 -6.08
N ARG A 183 -7.16 -13.42 -5.00
CA ARG A 183 -8.58 -13.03 -5.04
C ARG A 183 -8.78 -11.65 -5.70
N LEU A 184 -7.95 -10.67 -5.35
CA LEU A 184 -7.96 -9.34 -5.97
C LEU A 184 -7.76 -9.46 -7.49
N ASN A 185 -6.74 -10.20 -7.92
CA ASN A 185 -6.43 -10.39 -9.34
C ASN A 185 -7.58 -11.09 -10.09
N ALA A 186 -8.16 -12.14 -9.50
CA ALA A 186 -9.25 -12.89 -10.12
C ALA A 186 -10.56 -12.09 -10.24
N ARG A 187 -10.83 -11.18 -9.29
CA ARG A 187 -12.08 -10.40 -9.23
C ARG A 187 -12.01 -9.10 -10.01
N CYS A 188 -10.85 -8.44 -9.95
CA CYS A 188 -10.68 -7.09 -10.46
C CYS A 188 -9.96 -7.06 -11.82
N ASN A 189 -9.47 -8.19 -12.32
CA ASN A 189 -8.88 -8.34 -13.66
C ASN A 189 -7.84 -7.23 -14.01
N GLY A 190 -7.01 -6.85 -13.03
CA GLY A 190 -5.98 -5.82 -13.20
C GLY A 190 -6.49 -4.38 -13.17
N LEU A 191 -7.77 -4.12 -12.89
CA LEU A 191 -8.27 -2.75 -12.64
C LEU A 191 -7.81 -2.22 -11.27
N LEU A 192 -7.65 -3.13 -10.31
CA LEU A 192 -6.99 -2.89 -9.04
C LEU A 192 -5.75 -3.78 -8.96
N GLU A 193 -4.65 -3.20 -8.49
CA GLU A 193 -3.37 -3.88 -8.36
C GLU A 193 -2.77 -3.67 -6.98
N MET A 194 -1.99 -4.66 -6.55
CA MET A 194 -1.15 -4.50 -5.37
C MET A 194 0.15 -3.78 -5.75
N THR A 195 0.43 -2.70 -5.04
CA THR A 195 1.67 -1.93 -5.11
C THR A 195 2.43 -2.04 -3.78
N ILE A 196 3.74 -1.78 -3.80
CA ILE A 196 4.58 -1.80 -2.60
C ILE A 196 5.01 -0.37 -2.28
N ASP A 197 4.52 0.16 -1.17
CA ASP A 197 4.79 1.52 -0.70
C ASP A 197 6.08 1.56 0.15
N ARG A 198 7.22 1.41 -0.53
CA ARG A 198 8.56 1.57 0.05
C ARG A 198 9.47 2.35 -0.90
N ARG A 199 10.19 3.32 -0.33
CA ARG A 199 11.16 4.16 -1.06
C ARG A 199 12.48 3.46 -1.36
N ASP A 200 12.86 2.50 -0.52
CA ASP A 200 14.08 1.71 -0.70
C ASP A 200 13.81 0.54 -1.67
N GLY A 201 14.57 0.49 -2.76
CA GLY A 201 14.44 -0.53 -3.80
C GLY A 201 14.80 -1.93 -3.29
N ASP A 202 15.79 -2.04 -2.40
CA ASP A 202 16.21 -3.34 -1.85
C ASP A 202 15.15 -3.90 -0.90
N GLU A 203 14.55 -3.04 -0.07
CA GLU A 203 13.45 -3.41 0.81
C GLU A 203 12.21 -3.82 0.00
N ARG A 204 11.89 -3.07 -1.05
CA ARG A 204 10.78 -3.36 -1.96
C ARG A 204 10.92 -4.73 -2.62
N GLU A 205 12.11 -5.08 -3.10
CA GLU A 205 12.35 -6.39 -3.72
C GLU A 205 12.27 -7.53 -2.69
N ARG A 206 12.76 -7.32 -1.46
CA ARG A 206 12.59 -8.30 -0.36
C ARG A 206 11.13 -8.55 -0.03
N LEU A 207 10.33 -7.48 0.06
CA LEU A 207 8.89 -7.58 0.31
C LEU A 207 8.16 -8.28 -0.85
N ARG A 208 8.57 -8.04 -2.09
CA ARG A 208 8.00 -8.71 -3.26
C ARG A 208 8.18 -10.23 -3.19
N LYS A 209 9.38 -10.69 -2.81
CA LYS A 209 9.68 -12.12 -2.65
C LYS A 209 8.78 -12.79 -1.60
N ILE A 210 8.44 -12.12 -0.51
CA ILE A 210 7.56 -12.69 0.53
C ILE A 210 6.19 -13.11 -0.02
N ILE A 211 5.64 -12.36 -0.98
CA ILE A 211 4.32 -12.66 -1.55
C ILE A 211 4.44 -13.60 -2.75
N ASP A 212 5.43 -13.39 -3.62
CA ASP A 212 5.53 -14.08 -4.91
C ASP A 212 6.21 -15.45 -4.82
N ASP A 213 7.11 -15.66 -3.85
CA ASP A 213 7.91 -16.89 -3.74
C ASP A 213 8.10 -17.31 -2.27
N PRO A 214 7.19 -18.13 -1.71
CA PRO A 214 7.22 -18.51 -0.31
C PRO A 214 8.36 -19.47 0.07
N GLU A 215 8.93 -20.22 -0.89
CA GLU A 215 9.97 -21.23 -0.58
C GLU A 215 11.31 -20.58 -0.18
N ASP A 216 11.63 -19.41 -0.75
CA ASP A 216 12.84 -18.63 -0.43
C ASP A 216 12.60 -17.55 0.64
N ALA A 217 11.36 -17.30 1.06
CA ALA A 217 11.00 -16.19 1.93
C ALA A 217 11.40 -16.41 3.41
N SER A 218 11.69 -17.65 3.85
CA SER A 218 11.89 -17.98 5.27
C SER A 218 12.98 -17.14 5.96
N VAL A 219 14.04 -16.76 5.24
CA VAL A 219 15.13 -15.93 5.79
C VAL A 219 14.73 -14.44 5.87
N VAL A 220 13.91 -13.97 4.93
CA VAL A 220 13.47 -12.56 4.85
C VAL A 220 12.42 -12.26 5.92
N ILE A 221 11.56 -13.23 6.20
CA ILE A 221 10.41 -13.10 7.12
C ILE A 221 10.85 -12.79 8.56
N ASP A 222 11.97 -13.34 9.02
CA ASP A 222 12.43 -13.12 10.40
C ASP A 222 13.14 -11.77 10.61
N ILE A 223 13.62 -11.16 9.52
CA ILE A 223 14.32 -9.87 9.55
C ILE A 223 13.33 -8.70 9.56
N ILE A 224 12.20 -8.85 8.85
CA ILE A 224 11.24 -7.78 8.66
C ILE A 224 10.25 -7.73 9.83
N ASP A 225 10.08 -6.53 10.39
CA ASP A 225 9.09 -6.27 11.42
C ASP A 225 7.66 -6.49 10.87
N LYS A 226 6.79 -7.16 11.64
CA LYS A 226 5.40 -7.42 11.22
C LYS A 226 4.65 -6.13 10.85
N THR A 227 4.92 -5.03 11.55
CA THR A 227 4.30 -3.73 11.28
C THR A 227 4.63 -3.20 9.88
N ILE A 228 5.81 -3.54 9.34
CA ILE A 228 6.18 -3.20 7.96
C ILE A 228 5.28 -3.96 6.98
N ILE A 229 5.08 -5.25 7.21
CA ILE A 229 4.29 -6.14 6.36
C ILE A 229 2.81 -5.72 6.32
N PHE A 230 2.26 -5.20 7.42
CA PHE A 230 0.85 -4.81 7.54
C PHE A 230 0.45 -3.67 6.59
N ASP A 231 1.38 -2.75 6.33
CA ASP A 231 1.08 -1.52 5.59
C ASP A 231 1.80 -1.40 4.25
N SER A 232 2.86 -2.18 4.01
CA SER A 232 3.66 -2.05 2.79
C SER A 232 2.96 -2.39 1.49
N PHE A 233 2.00 -3.30 1.52
CA PHE A 233 1.30 -3.73 0.31
C PHE A 233 0.00 -2.93 0.20
N LYS A 234 -0.07 -1.96 -0.71
CA LYS A 234 -1.25 -1.11 -0.93
C LYS A 234 -2.04 -1.64 -2.12
N VAL A 235 -3.34 -1.48 -2.10
CA VAL A 235 -4.21 -1.74 -3.25
C VAL A 235 -4.58 -0.40 -3.86
N ASP A 236 -4.25 -0.22 -5.13
CA ASP A 236 -4.55 1.00 -5.87
C ASP A 236 -5.08 0.66 -7.27
N PHE A 237 -5.69 1.65 -7.92
CA PHE A 237 -6.10 1.53 -9.31
C PHE A 237 -4.87 1.44 -10.20
N LEU A 238 -4.91 0.54 -11.19
CA LEU A 238 -3.83 0.40 -12.18
C LEU A 238 -3.46 1.75 -12.81
N HIS A 239 -4.47 2.60 -13.06
CA HIS A 239 -4.26 3.94 -13.55
C HIS A 239 -5.36 4.89 -13.07
N ARG A 240 -5.06 6.19 -12.98
CA ARG A 240 -6.04 7.23 -12.67
C ARG A 240 -7.28 7.16 -13.57
N THR A 241 -7.11 6.90 -14.86
CA THR A 241 -8.23 6.79 -15.82
C THR A 241 -9.17 5.63 -15.49
N VAL A 242 -8.68 4.56 -14.85
CA VAL A 242 -9.53 3.48 -14.35
C VAL A 242 -10.40 4.00 -13.20
N ARG A 243 -9.81 4.74 -12.26
CA ARG A 243 -10.55 5.37 -11.16
C ARG A 243 -11.60 6.36 -11.67
N ASP A 244 -11.23 7.20 -12.63
CA ASP A 244 -12.13 8.19 -13.22
C ASP A 244 -13.29 7.49 -13.96
N PHE A 245 -13.00 6.42 -14.70
CA PHE A 245 -14.00 5.61 -15.38
C PHE A 245 -14.99 4.96 -14.39
N LEU A 246 -14.49 4.28 -13.36
CA LEU A 246 -15.31 3.61 -12.35
C LEU A 246 -16.16 4.59 -11.52
N ASN A 247 -15.75 5.87 -11.44
CA ASN A 247 -16.53 6.93 -10.79
C ASN A 247 -17.66 7.51 -11.64
N THR A 248 -17.77 7.15 -12.92
CA THR A 248 -18.87 7.61 -13.78
C THR A 248 -20.21 7.05 -13.29
N GLU A 249 -21.27 7.86 -13.29
CA GLU A 249 -22.58 7.50 -12.75
C GLU A 249 -23.15 6.18 -13.30
N ASP A 250 -22.98 5.91 -14.59
CA ASP A 250 -23.48 4.68 -15.21
C ASP A 250 -22.75 3.42 -14.73
N ILE A 251 -21.43 3.52 -14.57
CA ILE A 251 -20.60 2.43 -14.05
C ILE A 251 -20.86 2.23 -12.56
N ARG A 252 -20.96 3.31 -11.78
CA ARG A 252 -21.35 3.22 -10.36
C ARG A 252 -22.71 2.57 -10.17
N ARG A 253 -23.69 2.88 -11.03
CA ARG A 253 -25.00 2.24 -11.00
C ARG A 253 -24.88 0.73 -11.26
N THR A 254 -24.08 0.35 -12.25
CA THR A 254 -23.83 -1.06 -12.60
C THR A 254 -23.14 -1.81 -11.47
N ILE A 255 -22.10 -1.22 -10.87
CA ILE A 255 -21.39 -1.79 -9.71
C ILE A 255 -22.37 -2.00 -8.55
N ARG A 256 -23.17 -0.98 -8.20
CA ARG A 256 -24.15 -1.07 -7.10
C ARG A 256 -25.25 -2.09 -7.36
N GLN A 257 -25.69 -2.26 -8.61
CA GLN A 257 -26.68 -3.28 -8.97
C GLN A 257 -26.16 -4.71 -8.76
N ASN A 258 -24.85 -4.91 -8.83
CA ASN A 258 -24.22 -6.21 -8.59
C ASN A 258 -24.04 -6.52 -7.09
N ILE A 259 -24.19 -5.53 -6.21
CA ILE A 259 -24.16 -5.71 -4.74
C ILE A 259 -25.57 -6.08 -4.29
N LYS A 260 -25.76 -7.34 -3.86
CA LYS A 260 -27.07 -7.89 -3.50
C LYS A 260 -27.37 -7.73 -2.02
N THR A 261 -26.33 -7.62 -1.20
CA THR A 261 -26.43 -7.40 0.25
C THR A 261 -26.42 -5.91 0.61
N ASP A 262 -26.90 -5.58 1.81
CA ASP A 262 -26.71 -4.23 2.38
C ASP A 262 -25.25 -4.07 2.82
N PHE A 263 -24.38 -3.86 1.83
CA PHE A 263 -22.96 -3.69 2.03
C PHE A 263 -22.64 -2.21 2.24
N GLN A 264 -22.08 -1.90 3.41
CA GLN A 264 -21.67 -0.55 3.80
C GLN A 264 -20.12 -0.46 3.76
N PRO A 265 -19.51 0.10 2.69
CA PRO A 265 -18.07 0.07 2.49
C PRO A 265 -17.30 0.72 3.65
N THR A 266 -17.75 1.89 4.08
CA THR A 266 -17.15 2.67 5.17
C THR A 266 -17.11 1.88 6.48
N SER A 267 -18.22 1.21 6.81
CA SER A 267 -18.31 0.38 8.01
C SER A 267 -17.43 -0.87 7.91
N ALA A 268 -17.31 -1.48 6.73
CA ALA A 268 -16.43 -2.62 6.49
C ALA A 268 -14.96 -2.24 6.68
N ILE A 269 -14.53 -1.07 6.17
CA ILE A 269 -13.18 -0.52 6.38
C ILE A 269 -12.90 -0.33 7.88
N CYS A 270 -13.82 0.29 8.62
CA CYS A 270 -13.67 0.49 10.06
C CYS A 270 -13.52 -0.83 10.82
N ARG A 271 -14.33 -1.84 10.49
CA ARG A 271 -14.24 -3.18 11.10
C ARG A 271 -12.93 -3.87 10.77
N ALA A 272 -12.42 -3.72 9.54
CA ALA A 272 -11.14 -4.28 9.13
C ALA A 272 -9.95 -3.61 9.84
N PHE A 273 -9.98 -2.30 10.04
CA PHE A 273 -8.98 -1.61 10.87
C PHE A 273 -9.03 -2.08 12.33
N LEU A 274 -10.22 -2.23 12.90
CA LEU A 274 -10.37 -2.78 14.25
C LEU A 274 -9.78 -4.19 14.36
N ALA A 275 -10.06 -5.05 13.38
CA ALA A 275 -9.51 -6.41 13.31
C ALA A 275 -7.97 -6.41 13.29
N GLN A 276 -7.37 -5.53 12.48
CA GLN A 276 -5.92 -5.38 12.41
C GLN A 276 -5.31 -4.90 13.72
N ILE A 277 -5.93 -3.92 14.39
CA ILE A 277 -5.47 -3.45 15.70
C ILE A 277 -5.49 -4.59 16.72
N LYS A 278 -6.51 -5.46 16.68
CA LYS A 278 -6.61 -6.62 17.57
C LYS A 278 -5.61 -7.74 17.25
N ALA A 279 -5.19 -7.83 16.00
CA ALA A 279 -4.21 -8.80 15.52
C ALA A 279 -2.75 -8.44 15.89
N LEU A 280 -2.54 -7.24 16.42
CA LEU A 280 -1.25 -6.77 16.88
C LEU A 280 -0.87 -7.35 18.26
N PRO A 281 0.43 -7.51 18.56
CA PRO A 281 0.89 -8.07 19.83
C PRO A 281 0.41 -7.26 21.04
N PRO A 282 -0.26 -7.88 22.05
CA PRO A 282 -0.81 -7.18 23.21
C PRO A 282 0.24 -6.75 24.25
N SER A 283 1.43 -7.37 24.24
CA SER A 283 2.44 -7.20 25.28
C SER A 283 3.81 -6.87 24.68
N PHE A 284 4.04 -5.62 24.27
CA PHE A 284 5.36 -5.20 23.78
C PHE A 284 5.68 -3.75 24.21
N PRO A 285 6.96 -3.39 24.44
CA PRO A 285 7.31 -2.11 25.03
C PRO A 285 6.92 -0.99 24.07
N ALA A 286 6.25 0.04 24.61
CA ALA A 286 5.76 1.26 23.97
C ALA A 286 6.84 2.13 23.26
N ARG A 287 8.01 1.58 22.94
CA ARG A 287 9.17 2.26 22.35
C ARG A 287 9.38 1.99 20.85
N LEU A 288 8.60 1.11 20.22
CA LEU A 288 8.69 0.91 18.77
C LEU A 288 7.84 1.97 18.06
N GLN A 289 8.49 3.03 17.58
CA GLN A 289 7.88 4.13 16.84
C GLN A 289 6.94 3.66 15.71
N GLY A 290 7.28 2.57 15.01
CA GLY A 290 6.49 2.01 13.90
C GLY A 290 5.12 1.46 14.30
N TYR A 291 4.99 0.95 15.53
CA TYR A 291 3.73 0.42 16.04
C TYR A 291 2.73 1.55 16.34
N CYS A 292 3.17 2.55 17.09
CA CYS A 292 2.34 3.71 17.44
C CYS A 292 1.89 4.46 16.18
N SER A 293 2.75 4.54 15.15
CA SER A 293 2.34 5.11 13.87
C SER A 293 1.30 4.25 13.16
N LEU A 294 1.45 2.92 13.14
CA LEU A 294 0.50 2.03 12.46
C LEU A 294 -0.89 2.05 13.12
N VAL A 295 -0.94 1.92 14.45
CA VAL A 295 -2.20 2.04 15.19
C VAL A 295 -2.80 3.44 15.03
N GLY A 296 -1.96 4.49 15.09
CA GLY A 296 -2.39 5.86 14.87
C GLY A 296 -3.03 6.06 13.49
N GLN A 297 -2.43 5.48 12.43
CA GLN A 297 -2.98 5.48 11.07
C GLN A 297 -4.33 4.77 11.00
N MET A 298 -4.44 3.57 11.59
CA MET A 298 -5.70 2.81 11.60
C MET A 298 -6.81 3.54 12.36
N VAL A 299 -6.50 4.12 13.53
CA VAL A 299 -7.46 4.91 14.32
C VAL A 299 -7.88 6.17 13.57
N HIS A 300 -6.94 6.89 12.95
CA HIS A 300 -7.25 8.04 12.10
C HIS A 300 -8.13 7.63 10.91
N GLY A 301 -7.84 6.50 10.28
CA GLY A 301 -8.66 5.89 9.24
C GLY A 301 -10.08 5.64 9.72
N ILE A 302 -10.27 4.98 10.86
CA ILE A 302 -11.60 4.74 11.46
C ILE A 302 -12.36 6.06 11.67
N LEU A 303 -11.73 7.04 12.32
CA LEU A 303 -12.37 8.32 12.64
C LEU A 303 -12.75 9.10 11.38
N SER A 304 -11.88 9.10 10.37
CA SER A 304 -12.12 9.82 9.12
C SER A 304 -13.26 9.18 8.32
N HIS A 305 -13.29 7.84 8.25
CA HIS A 305 -14.38 7.11 7.58
C HIS A 305 -15.71 7.26 8.34
N ALA A 306 -15.70 7.15 9.67
CA ALA A 306 -16.89 7.37 10.49
C ALA A 306 -17.49 8.78 10.27
N ARG A 307 -16.64 9.81 10.23
CA ARG A 307 -17.06 11.17 9.94
C ARG A 307 -17.73 11.30 8.56
N VAL A 308 -17.14 10.73 7.51
CA VAL A 308 -17.75 10.74 6.17
C VAL A 308 -19.11 10.04 6.17
N SER A 309 -19.23 8.93 6.90
CA SER A 309 -20.50 8.21 7.07
C SER A 309 -21.57 9.07 7.75
N ASP A 310 -21.19 9.83 8.77
CA ASP A 310 -22.10 10.74 9.49
C ASP A 310 -22.55 11.90 8.61
N GLU A 311 -21.63 12.48 7.82
CA GLU A 311 -21.93 13.56 6.87
C GLU A 311 -22.91 13.08 5.78
N GLU A 312 -22.73 11.87 5.24
CA GLU A 312 -23.64 11.26 4.26
C GLU A 312 -25.02 10.91 4.84
N SER A 313 -25.07 10.55 6.12
CA SER A 313 -26.33 10.30 6.82
C SER A 313 -27.10 11.59 7.15
N GLN A 314 -26.39 12.71 7.28
CA GLN A 314 -26.96 14.02 7.61
C GLN A 314 -27.38 14.83 6.37
N THR A 315 -26.84 14.54 5.19
CA THR A 315 -27.40 15.08 3.94
C THR A 315 -28.80 14.52 3.76
N PRO A 316 -29.87 15.32 3.95
CA PRO A 316 -31.21 14.83 3.67
C PRO A 316 -31.25 14.52 2.18
N GLY A 317 -31.66 13.29 1.84
CA GLY A 317 -31.98 12.98 0.46
C GLY A 317 -32.90 14.08 -0.07
N ASN A 318 -32.56 14.65 -1.23
CA ASN A 318 -33.52 15.35 -2.08
C ASN A 318 -34.68 14.37 -2.27
N THR A 319 -35.67 14.49 -1.39
CA THR A 319 -36.97 13.85 -1.52
C THR A 319 -37.80 14.89 -2.24
N ASP A 320 -38.26 14.48 -3.41
CA ASP A 320 -38.98 15.27 -4.40
C ASP A 320 -40.03 16.23 -3.81
N ALA A 321 -40.01 17.47 -4.29
CA ALA A 321 -41.16 18.38 -4.41
C ALA A 321 -40.73 19.57 -5.29
N GLY A 322 -41.30 19.87 -6.45
CA GLY A 322 -42.37 19.30 -7.27
C GLY A 322 -42.43 20.10 -8.57
#